data_AF-A0A4Q3REW9-F1
#
_entry.id   AF-A0A4Q3REW9-F1
#
_cell.length_a   1.000
_cell.length_b   1.000
_cell.length_c   1.000
_cell.angle_alpha   90.00
_cell.angle_beta   90.00
_cell.angle_gamma   90.00
#
_symmetry.space_group_name_H-M   'P 1'
#
loop_
_entity.id
_entity.type
_entity.pdbx_description
1 polymer ?
#
loop_
_entity_poly.entity_id
_entity_poly.type
_entity_poly.pdbx_seq_one_letter_code
_entity_poly.pdbx_strand_id
1 'polypeptide(L)'
;MKYKHLFFDLDHTLWDFDANARMTLEQLHIDLKLPEKGIHDFDLFYRNYLVHNEKLWAKYRNGQIKQEELRLKRMWLALLDFKIADEALAKQMNELFLQFLPTRTLLFPDTIDVLEYLEAKGYGLHLITNGFEETQHNKLKSSGLDRFFKVVVTSECSNSLKPQREI
;
A
#
# COMPACT_ATOMS: atom_id res chain seq x y z
N MET A 1 12.16 9.98 30.49
CA MET A 1 12.00 9.92 29.01
C MET A 1 11.29 11.17 28.52
N LYS A 2 11.86 11.87 27.53
CA LYS A 2 11.32 13.10 26.90
C LYS A 2 10.05 12.82 26.08
N TYR A 3 10.03 11.69 25.38
CA TYR A 3 8.87 11.24 24.59
C TYR A 3 8.14 10.10 25.31
N LYS A 4 6.83 10.06 25.13
CA LYS A 4 5.92 9.05 25.70
C LYS A 4 5.15 8.29 24.63
N HIS A 5 4.83 8.97 23.52
CA HIS A 5 4.09 8.43 22.40
C HIS A 5 4.95 8.53 21.14
N LEU A 6 5.00 7.46 20.35
CA LEU A 6 5.70 7.38 19.08
C LEU A 6 4.66 7.07 17.99
N PHE A 7 4.65 7.89 16.95
CA PHE A 7 3.77 7.70 15.80
C PHE A 7 4.61 7.19 14.63
N PHE A 8 4.18 6.07 14.05
CA PHE A 8 4.83 5.44 12.92
C PHE A 8 3.98 5.58 11.67
N ASP A 9 4.65 5.77 10.53
CA ASP A 9 4.04 5.41 9.26
C ASP A 9 4.06 3.89 9.08
N LEU A 10 3.25 3.37 8.16
CA LEU A 10 3.24 1.94 7.85
C LEU A 10 4.09 1.63 6.62
N ASP A 11 3.59 2.08 5.47
CA ASP A 11 4.18 1.80 4.17
C ASP A 11 5.50 2.55 4.02
N HIS A 12 6.53 1.87 3.50
CA HIS A 12 7.89 2.40 3.38
C HIS A 12 8.56 2.77 4.71
N THR A 13 8.02 2.31 5.86
CA THR A 13 8.63 2.50 7.19
C THR A 13 8.72 1.19 7.97
N LEU A 14 7.60 0.49 8.16
CA LEU A 14 7.55 -0.80 8.86
C LEU A 14 7.23 -1.94 7.89
N TRP A 15 6.28 -1.70 6.98
CA TRP A 15 5.82 -2.65 5.99
C TRP A 15 6.46 -2.33 4.63
N ASP A 16 7.12 -3.33 4.02
CA ASP A 16 7.84 -3.14 2.76
C ASP A 16 6.85 -3.11 1.59
N PHE A 17 6.32 -1.91 1.32
CA PHE A 17 5.29 -1.74 0.32
C PHE A 17 5.75 -2.18 -1.07
N ASP A 18 6.98 -1.85 -1.44
CA ASP A 18 7.49 -2.11 -2.78
C ASP A 18 7.66 -3.60 -3.01
N ALA A 19 8.30 -4.32 -2.08
CA ALA A 19 8.48 -5.77 -2.19
C ALA A 19 7.14 -6.51 -2.22
N ASN A 20 6.22 -6.16 -1.31
CA ASN A 20 4.91 -6.81 -1.25
C ASN A 20 4.03 -6.47 -2.47
N ALA A 21 4.07 -5.24 -2.97
CA ALA A 21 3.36 -4.84 -4.19
C ALA A 21 3.92 -5.55 -5.42
N ARG A 22 5.25 -5.67 -5.53
CA ARG A 22 5.91 -6.44 -6.59
C ARG A 22 5.44 -7.89 -6.58
N MET A 23 5.57 -8.58 -5.45
CA MET A 23 5.12 -9.98 -5.31
C MET A 23 3.64 -10.16 -5.67
N THR A 24 2.81 -9.17 -5.32
CA THR A 24 1.39 -9.20 -5.65
C THR A 24 1.17 -9.06 -7.14
N LEU A 25 1.85 -8.13 -7.80
CA LEU A 25 1.73 -7.95 -9.25
C LEU A 25 2.36 -9.09 -10.05
N GLU A 26 3.44 -9.71 -9.56
CA GLU A 26 4.03 -10.93 -10.14
C GLU A 26 3.00 -12.08 -10.12
N GLN A 27 2.32 -12.27 -8.99
CA GLN A 27 1.26 -13.26 -8.89
C GLN A 27 0.12 -12.97 -9.88
N LEU A 28 -0.37 -11.73 -9.93
CA LEU A 28 -1.43 -11.34 -10.88
C LEU A 28 -1.01 -11.47 -12.34
N HIS A 29 0.26 -11.24 -12.65
CA HIS A 29 0.80 -11.38 -13.98
C HIS A 29 0.64 -12.81 -14.51
N ILE A 30 0.85 -13.80 -13.63
CA ILE A 30 0.65 -15.22 -13.90
C ILE A 30 -0.85 -15.58 -13.92
N ASP A 31 -1.58 -15.24 -12.85
CA ASP A 31 -2.97 -15.66 -12.66
C ASP A 31 -3.92 -15.11 -13.73
N LEU A 32 -3.67 -13.88 -14.19
CA LEU A 32 -4.45 -13.22 -15.25
C LEU A 32 -3.90 -13.48 -16.65
N LYS A 33 -2.86 -14.32 -16.77
CA LYS A 33 -2.23 -14.70 -18.04
C LYS A 33 -1.84 -13.47 -18.87
N LEU A 34 -1.25 -12.46 -18.21
CA LEU A 34 -0.87 -11.22 -18.87
C LEU A 34 0.14 -11.41 -20.02
N PRO A 35 1.05 -12.40 -20.00
CA PRO A 35 1.86 -12.75 -21.16
C PRO A 35 1.05 -13.10 -22.41
N GLU A 36 -0.06 -13.83 -22.27
CA GLU A 36 -0.94 -14.19 -23.40
C GLU A 36 -1.66 -12.95 -23.97
N LYS A 37 -1.72 -11.87 -23.19
CA LYS A 37 -2.34 -10.59 -23.55
C LYS A 37 -1.34 -9.55 -24.08
N GLY A 38 -0.06 -9.90 -24.18
CA GLY A 38 1.00 -9.03 -24.75
C GLY A 38 1.93 -8.38 -23.73
N ILE A 39 1.81 -8.70 -22.44
CA ILE A 39 2.74 -8.23 -21.40
C ILE A 39 3.74 -9.35 -21.13
N HIS A 40 4.79 -9.46 -21.94
CA HIS A 40 5.79 -10.53 -21.78
C HIS A 40 6.92 -10.19 -20.79
N ASP A 41 7.15 -8.91 -20.55
CA ASP A 41 8.20 -8.39 -19.65
C ASP A 41 7.52 -7.82 -18.39
N PHE A 42 7.55 -8.62 -17.32
CA PHE A 42 7.02 -8.20 -16.03
C PHE A 42 7.77 -6.99 -15.45
N ASP A 43 9.10 -6.93 -15.59
CA ASP A 43 9.90 -5.85 -15.01
C ASP A 43 9.58 -4.51 -15.71
N LEU A 44 9.39 -4.51 -17.03
CA LEU A 44 8.91 -3.33 -17.75
C LEU A 44 7.50 -2.93 -17.28
N PHE A 45 6.60 -3.89 -17.12
CA PHE A 45 5.25 -3.63 -16.63
C PHE A 45 5.25 -3.01 -15.24
N TYR A 46 6.03 -3.58 -14.32
CA TYR A 46 6.12 -3.10 -12.95
C TYR A 46 6.75 -1.71 -12.87
N ARG A 47 7.80 -1.43 -13.66
CA ARG A 47 8.37 -0.06 -13.74
C ARG A 47 7.34 0.97 -14.21
N ASN A 48 6.56 0.64 -15.24
CA ASN A 48 5.51 1.53 -15.74
C ASN A 48 4.40 1.74 -14.69
N TYR A 49 3.97 0.66 -14.03
CA TYR A 49 3.04 0.72 -12.91
C TYR A 49 3.51 1.68 -11.81
N LEU A 50 4.79 1.59 -11.38
CA LEU A 50 5.33 2.46 -10.34
C LEU A 50 5.22 3.95 -10.70
N VAL A 51 5.52 4.30 -11.95
CA VAL A 51 5.41 5.68 -12.45
C VAL A 51 3.97 6.19 -12.37
N HIS A 52 2.99 5.38 -12.79
CA HIS A 52 1.58 5.77 -12.72
C HIS A 52 1.07 5.83 -11.28
N ASN A 53 1.44 4.84 -10.46
CA ASN A 53 1.05 4.77 -9.06
C ASN A 53 1.53 6.00 -8.28
N GLU A 54 2.80 6.39 -8.41
CA GLU A 54 3.33 7.58 -7.72
C GLU A 54 2.63 8.87 -8.16
N LYS A 55 2.44 9.05 -9.47
CA LYS A 55 1.72 10.23 -10.01
C LYS A 55 0.29 10.32 -9.47
N LEU A 56 -0.42 9.20 -9.39
CA LEU A 56 -1.79 9.17 -8.89
C LEU A 56 -1.85 9.38 -7.38
N TRP A 57 -0.92 8.81 -6.61
CA TRP A 57 -0.79 9.11 -5.18
C TRP A 57 -0.50 10.58 -4.91
N ALA A 58 0.37 11.22 -5.71
CA ALA A 58 0.60 12.66 -5.60
C ALA A 58 -0.69 13.47 -5.84
N LYS A 59 -1.48 13.11 -6.86
CA LYS A 59 -2.79 13.74 -7.11
C LYS A 59 -3.77 13.53 -5.96
N TYR A 60 -3.81 12.32 -5.39
CA TYR A 60 -4.68 11.99 -4.26
C TYR A 60 -4.31 12.80 -3.01
N ARG A 61 -3.01 12.87 -2.67
CA ARG A 61 -2.49 13.70 -1.55
C ARG A 61 -2.86 15.18 -1.70
N ASN A 62 -2.96 15.68 -2.93
CA ASN A 62 -3.36 17.05 -3.24
C ASN A 62 -4.88 17.24 -3.38
N GLY A 63 -5.69 16.23 -3.06
CA GLY A 63 -7.16 16.30 -3.16
C GLY A 63 -7.70 16.39 -4.59
N GLN A 64 -6.88 16.07 -5.60
CA GLN A 64 -7.24 16.23 -7.02
C GLN A 64 -8.02 15.06 -7.59
N ILE A 65 -7.90 13.87 -6.99
CA ILE A 65 -8.63 12.66 -7.38
C ILE A 65 -9.14 11.94 -6.14
N LYS A 66 -10.19 11.13 -6.32
CA LYS A 66 -10.70 10.24 -5.27
C LYS A 66 -9.89 8.95 -5.20
N GLN A 67 -10.01 8.25 -4.09
CA GLN A 67 -9.38 6.95 -3.85
C GLN A 67 -9.79 5.87 -4.86
N GLU A 68 -11.08 5.76 -5.18
CA GLU A 68 -11.59 4.81 -6.18
C GLU A 68 -10.95 5.06 -7.55
N GLU A 69 -10.77 6.34 -7.89
CA GLU A 69 -10.12 6.77 -9.12
C GLU A 69 -8.64 6.38 -9.13
N LEU A 70 -7.89 6.62 -8.05
CA LEU A 70 -6.50 6.19 -7.92
C LEU A 70 -6.36 4.68 -8.14
N ARG A 71 -7.16 3.90 -7.41
CA ARG A 71 -7.11 2.43 -7.37
C ARG A 71 -7.28 1.82 -8.76
N LEU A 72 -8.31 2.26 -9.50
CA LEU A 72 -8.59 1.76 -10.84
C LEU A 72 -7.62 2.35 -11.89
N LYS A 73 -7.36 3.67 -11.87
CA LYS A 73 -6.56 4.32 -12.91
C LYS A 73 -5.12 3.81 -12.96
N ARG A 74 -4.51 3.45 -11.84
CA ARG A 74 -3.13 2.92 -11.86
C ARG A 74 -3.04 1.58 -12.63
N MET A 75 -4.07 0.74 -12.55
CA MET A 75 -4.11 -0.52 -13.30
C MET A 75 -4.38 -0.26 -14.78
N TRP A 76 -5.38 0.59 -15.05
CA TRP A 76 -5.72 0.98 -16.42
C TRP A 76 -4.54 1.58 -17.18
N LEU A 77 -3.83 2.55 -16.59
CA LEU A 77 -2.69 3.21 -17.23
C LEU A 77 -1.52 2.24 -17.46
N ALA A 78 -1.26 1.33 -16.50
CA ALA A 78 -0.22 0.32 -16.67
C ALA A 78 -0.53 -0.66 -17.81
N LEU A 79 -1.80 -1.04 -18.01
CA LEU A 79 -2.23 -1.87 -19.14
C LEU A 79 -2.16 -1.11 -20.48
N LEU A 80 -2.52 0.17 -20.49
CA LEU A 80 -2.48 1.00 -21.71
C LEU A 80 -1.07 1.16 -22.29
N ASP A 81 -0.03 1.16 -21.47
CA ASP A 81 1.36 1.20 -21.96
C ASP A 81 1.71 0.00 -22.85
N PHE A 82 0.96 -1.10 -22.71
CA PHE A 82 1.06 -2.31 -23.53
C PHE A 82 -0.03 -2.38 -24.61
N LYS A 83 -0.72 -1.26 -24.87
CA LYS A 83 -1.84 -1.13 -25.82
C LYS A 83 -3.04 -2.01 -25.48
N ILE A 84 -3.22 -2.35 -24.20
CA ILE A 84 -4.35 -3.15 -23.71
C ILE A 84 -5.41 -2.19 -23.15
N ALA A 85 -6.42 -1.90 -23.97
CA ALA A 85 -7.58 -1.08 -23.58
C ALA A 85 -8.74 -1.97 -23.09
N ASP A 86 -8.51 -2.77 -22.04
CA ASP A 86 -9.49 -3.70 -21.46
C ASP A 86 -9.90 -3.25 -20.05
N GLU A 87 -11.06 -2.60 -19.95
CA GLU A 87 -11.57 -2.09 -18.67
C GLU A 87 -11.95 -3.22 -17.70
N ALA A 88 -12.43 -4.35 -18.20
CA ALA A 88 -12.81 -5.48 -17.37
C ALA A 88 -11.57 -6.09 -16.71
N LEU A 89 -10.49 -6.24 -17.48
CA LEU A 89 -9.20 -6.68 -16.95
C LEU A 89 -8.63 -5.70 -15.92
N ALA A 90 -8.70 -4.38 -16.17
CA ALA A 90 -8.23 -3.38 -15.23
C ALA A 90 -8.98 -3.43 -13.88
N LYS A 91 -10.31 -3.62 -13.93
CA LYS A 91 -11.15 -3.80 -12.74
C LYS A 91 -10.80 -5.07 -11.99
N GLN A 92 -10.73 -6.20 -12.69
CA GLN A 92 -10.37 -7.49 -12.11
C GLN A 92 -8.98 -7.45 -11.45
N MET A 93 -8.00 -6.86 -12.13
CA MET A 93 -6.65 -6.70 -11.61
C MET A 93 -6.63 -5.81 -10.35
N ASN A 94 -7.40 -4.72 -10.33
CA ASN A 94 -7.52 -3.87 -9.14
C ASN A 94 -8.17 -4.61 -7.96
N GLU A 95 -9.26 -5.35 -8.19
CA GLU A 95 -9.94 -6.13 -7.16
C GLU A 95 -9.01 -7.16 -6.53
N LEU A 96 -8.35 -7.97 -7.36
CA LEU A 96 -7.40 -8.97 -6.88
C LEU A 96 -6.17 -8.34 -6.20
N PHE A 97 -5.68 -7.20 -6.69
CA PHE A 97 -4.59 -6.49 -6.05
C PHE A 97 -4.98 -6.01 -4.65
N LEU A 98 -6.18 -5.45 -4.48
CA LEU A 98 -6.68 -5.02 -3.17
C LEU A 98 -6.99 -6.20 -2.25
N GLN A 99 -7.33 -7.37 -2.79
CA GLN A 99 -7.52 -8.59 -2.04
C GLN A 99 -6.18 -9.20 -1.57
N PHE A 100 -5.17 -9.25 -2.43
CA PHE A 100 -3.92 -9.97 -2.16
C PHE A 100 -2.83 -9.13 -1.52
N LEU A 101 -2.74 -7.83 -1.84
CA LEU A 101 -1.71 -6.97 -1.26
C LEU A 101 -1.73 -6.98 0.27
N PRO A 102 -2.89 -6.86 0.96
CA PRO A 102 -2.91 -6.76 2.42
C PRO A 102 -2.59 -8.07 3.13
N THR A 103 -2.57 -9.20 2.43
CA THR A 103 -2.21 -10.51 3.01
C THR A 103 -0.71 -10.77 2.99
N ARG A 104 0.07 -9.91 2.34
CA ARG A 104 1.52 -10.02 2.31
C ARG A 104 2.13 -9.56 3.64
N THR A 105 3.29 -10.12 3.97
CA THR A 105 3.85 -10.06 5.33
C THR A 105 5.27 -9.53 5.38
N LEU A 106 5.86 -9.08 4.26
CA LEU A 106 7.23 -8.56 4.30
C LEU A 106 7.27 -7.24 5.07
N LEU A 107 8.15 -7.21 6.05
CA LEU A 107 8.47 -6.05 6.86
C LEU A 107 9.91 -5.62 6.55
N PHE A 108 10.24 -4.36 6.83
CA PHE A 108 11.64 -3.95 6.84
C PHE A 108 12.42 -4.73 7.90
N PRO A 109 13.73 -4.98 7.70
CA PRO A 109 14.56 -5.63 8.71
C PRO A 109 14.42 -4.99 10.09
N ASP A 110 14.48 -5.83 11.13
CA ASP A 110 14.43 -5.43 12.54
C ASP A 110 13.12 -4.73 12.99
N THR A 111 12.10 -4.65 12.14
CA THR A 111 10.80 -4.01 12.47
C THR A 111 10.21 -4.56 13.77
N ILE A 112 10.13 -5.88 13.90
CA ILE A 112 9.55 -6.52 15.09
C ILE A 112 10.42 -6.26 16.32
N ASP A 113 11.73 -6.46 16.23
CA ASP A 113 12.65 -6.28 17.34
C ASP A 113 12.65 -4.84 17.87
N VAL A 114 12.57 -3.86 16.97
CA VAL A 114 12.47 -2.44 17.33
C VAL A 114 11.14 -2.14 18.04
N LEU A 115 10.02 -2.65 17.54
CA LEU A 115 8.71 -2.41 18.17
C LEU A 115 8.62 -3.07 19.55
N GLU A 116 9.10 -4.31 19.70
CA GLU A 116 9.18 -5.01 20.99
C GLU A 116 10.08 -4.26 21.98
N TYR A 117 11.24 -3.79 21.54
CA TYR A 117 12.14 -2.98 22.36
C TYR A 117 11.48 -1.68 22.84
N LEU A 118 10.77 -0.97 21.95
CA LEU A 118 10.12 0.29 22.30
C LEU A 118 8.93 0.08 23.24
N GLU A 119 8.14 -0.96 23.03
CA GLU A 119 7.07 -1.34 23.95
C GLU A 119 7.63 -1.69 25.34
N ALA A 120 8.70 -2.49 25.41
CA ALA A 120 9.37 -2.85 26.67
C ALA A 120 9.97 -1.63 27.39
N LYS A 121 10.35 -0.57 26.67
CA LYS A 121 10.77 0.72 27.24
C LYS A 121 9.61 1.57 27.75
N GLY A 122 8.36 1.14 27.53
CA GLY A 122 7.16 1.83 27.99
C GLY A 122 6.70 2.98 27.10
N TYR A 123 7.07 2.98 25.81
CA TYR A 123 6.50 3.92 24.84
C TYR A 123 5.10 3.46 24.42
N GLY A 124 4.16 4.39 24.28
CA GLY A 124 2.92 4.14 23.55
C GLY A 124 3.18 4.22 22.05
N LEU A 125 2.91 3.14 21.31
CA LEU A 125 3.11 3.07 19.87
C LEU A 125 1.78 3.28 19.14
N HIS A 126 1.78 4.16 18.15
CA HIS A 126 0.60 4.55 17.37
C HIS A 126 0.97 4.55 15.90
N LEU A 127 -0.01 4.32 15.03
CA LEU A 127 0.16 4.37 13.58
C LEU A 127 -0.55 5.61 13.01
N ILE A 128 0.09 6.31 12.08
CA ILE A 128 -0.50 7.41 11.31
C ILE A 128 -0.18 7.22 9.81
N THR A 129 -1.21 7.02 8.98
CA THR A 129 -1.03 6.63 7.57
C THR A 129 -2.03 7.28 6.63
N ASN A 130 -1.60 7.52 5.37
CA ASN A 130 -2.49 7.93 4.27
C ASN A 130 -3.11 6.72 3.54
N GLY A 131 -2.78 5.50 3.98
CA GLY A 131 -3.35 4.29 3.43
C GLY A 131 -4.82 4.12 3.80
N PHE A 132 -5.54 3.32 3.02
CA PHE A 132 -6.98 3.11 3.17
C PHE A 132 -7.31 2.22 4.36
N GLU A 133 -8.35 2.56 5.15
CA GLU A 133 -8.61 1.99 6.48
C GLU A 133 -8.57 0.46 6.48
N GLU A 134 -9.43 -0.18 5.68
CA GLU A 134 -9.53 -1.63 5.60
C GLU A 134 -8.21 -2.29 5.16
N THR A 135 -7.52 -1.67 4.20
CA THR A 135 -6.23 -2.17 3.71
C THR A 135 -5.15 -2.14 4.79
N GLN A 136 -5.09 -1.06 5.58
CA GLN A 136 -4.07 -0.91 6.61
C GLN A 136 -4.32 -1.89 7.77
N HIS A 137 -5.58 -2.05 8.21
CA HIS A 137 -5.90 -3.05 9.25
C HIS A 137 -5.61 -4.48 8.81
N ASN A 138 -5.89 -4.82 7.55
CA ASN A 138 -5.59 -6.15 7.02
C ASN A 138 -4.08 -6.40 6.93
N LYS A 139 -3.28 -5.40 6.53
CA LYS A 139 -1.80 -5.49 6.56
C LYS A 139 -1.29 -5.73 7.99
N LEU A 140 -1.79 -4.96 8.96
CA LEU A 140 -1.37 -5.08 10.36
C LEU A 140 -1.61 -6.49 10.91
N LYS A 141 -2.82 -7.03 10.70
CA LYS A 141 -3.17 -8.39 11.13
C LYS A 141 -2.32 -9.45 10.43
N SER A 142 -2.18 -9.35 9.10
CA SER A 142 -1.45 -10.36 8.33
C SER A 142 0.04 -10.39 8.67
N SER A 143 0.62 -9.22 8.98
CA SER A 143 2.04 -9.09 9.34
C SER A 143 2.33 -9.19 10.85
N GLY A 144 1.31 -9.42 11.69
CA GLY A 144 1.46 -9.51 13.14
C GLY A 144 1.87 -8.20 13.83
N LEU A 145 1.62 -7.06 13.17
CA LEU A 145 1.90 -5.73 13.70
C LEU A 145 0.74 -5.17 14.53
N ASP A 146 -0.46 -5.71 14.39
CA ASP A 146 -1.67 -5.25 15.09
C ASP A 146 -1.52 -5.26 16.62
N ARG A 147 -0.73 -6.19 17.17
CA ARG A 147 -0.44 -6.26 18.61
C ARG A 147 0.27 -5.01 19.17
N PHE A 148 1.02 -4.28 18.36
CA PHE A 148 1.82 -3.14 18.81
C PHE A 148 1.04 -1.82 18.82
N PHE A 149 0.03 -1.66 17.97
CA PHE A 149 -0.61 -0.38 17.70
C PHE A 149 -2.04 -0.35 18.23
N LYS A 150 -2.25 0.29 19.39
CA LYS A 150 -3.60 0.48 19.96
C LYS A 150 -4.41 1.56 19.25
N VAL A 151 -3.72 2.52 18.65
CA VAL A 151 -4.33 3.62 17.89
C VAL A 151 -3.77 3.59 16.49
N VAL A 152 -4.67 3.48 15.52
CA VAL A 152 -4.39 3.54 14.10
C VAL A 152 -5.19 4.70 13.53
N VAL A 153 -4.49 5.76 13.11
CA VAL A 153 -5.09 6.93 12.46
C VAL A 153 -4.84 6.82 10.97
N THR A 154 -5.90 6.65 10.20
CA THR A 154 -5.83 6.71 8.73
C THR A 154 -6.40 8.03 8.23
N SER A 155 -6.11 8.35 6.98
CA SER A 155 -6.69 9.53 6.33
C SER A 155 -8.20 9.46 6.15
N GLU A 156 -8.77 8.26 6.08
CA GLU A 156 -10.22 8.07 6.05
C GLU A 156 -10.83 8.36 7.43
N CYS A 157 -10.19 7.87 8.50
CA CYS A 157 -10.64 8.10 9.87
C CYS A 157 -10.57 9.59 10.28
N SER A 158 -9.50 10.29 9.88
CA SER A 158 -9.30 11.71 10.21
C SER A 158 -9.98 12.68 9.23
N ASN A 159 -10.47 12.20 8.09
CA ASN A 159 -10.89 13.04 6.95
C ASN A 159 -9.80 14.04 6.49
N SER A 160 -8.51 13.71 6.67
CA SER A 160 -7.37 14.54 6.30
C SER A 160 -6.17 13.68 5.90
N LEU A 161 -5.23 14.22 5.11
CA LEU A 161 -4.08 13.49 4.58
C LEU A 161 -2.79 14.12 5.09
N LYS A 162 -1.79 13.31 5.48
CA LYS A 162 -0.42 13.81 5.70
C LYS A 162 0.05 14.50 4.42
N PRO A 163 0.63 15.72 4.49
CA PRO A 163 1.15 16.41 5.67
C PRO A 163 0.24 17.53 6.24
N GLN A 164 -1.08 17.47 6.03
CA GLN A 164 -2.01 18.42 6.64
C GLN A 164 -1.99 18.31 8.16
N ARG A 165 -2.31 19.40 8.86
CA ARG A 165 -2.18 19.49 10.33
C ARG A 165 -3.29 18.71 11.05
N GLU A 166 -4.40 18.48 10.37
CA GLU A 166 -5.63 17.91 10.90
C GLU A 166 -5.56 16.39 11.16
N ILE A 167 -4.56 15.70 10.59
CA ILE A 167 -4.25 14.28 10.85
C ILE A 167 -3.09 14.09 11.82
#